data_AF-A0A507SI40-F1
#
_entry.id   AF-A0A507SI40-F1
#
_cell.length_a   1.000
_cell.length_b   1.000
_cell.length_c   1.000
_cell.angle_alpha   90.00
_cell.angle_beta   90.00
_cell.angle_gamma   90.00
#
_symmetry.space_group_name_H-M   'P 1'
#
loop_
_entity.id
_entity.type
_entity.pdbx_description
1 polymer ?
#
loop_
_entity_poly.entity_id
_entity_poly.type
_entity_poly.pdbx_seq_one_letter_code
_entity_poly.pdbx_strand_id
1 'polypeptide(L)'
;MTTNLSTGEITNNAPYSKLYPQVIQKNAKPHPKDLLVVRKDKNRSFFRNIKDFWGNLFYRISKLFKFKKRHESSIDMQSYIDAAKIDHVLGEDLKVAAEIEDIYLTFKNPADPKEKNLVLRGPSLKIYEGKVHAIIGESGSGKSVLTSLLYGLTGNNSIIESGTVKLYGLEVQNFNLFNWEKSKLRGRIVSAVFQNPLSILDPTMKVGNQIIEGMLINNICKTRKEAYNEAIKYLKLAKINNAESVMKYYPHELSGGMIQRIAIAAIISLKPKILVMDEPTTALDPTVQALVLDVVRELQQTFKIAIAFITHDLGVVASIAEFINIMYAGQIIESGTREEILMHPQHPYTWGLIESMPDYNNDERLNVIRGAVPSSLNKIKGDAFSVRNDFALAKDFEEESDFYFVSATHYVKSSLLDQNAPFYEPPKIIQNLWKRYFNRLEKAHNYNYFVDQATYQSDLESISKHNQHILESNINQESEQE
;
A
#
# COMPACT_ATOMS: atom_id res chain seq x y z
N MET A 1 -30.13 -27.71 -29.81
CA MET A 1 -30.66 -28.91 -29.15
C MET A 1 -30.66 -28.65 -27.66
N THR A 2 -31.84 -28.63 -27.05
CA THR A 2 -32.06 -28.54 -25.62
C THR A 2 -31.59 -29.82 -24.94
N THR A 3 -30.76 -29.70 -23.90
CA THR A 3 -30.44 -30.81 -23.00
C THR A 3 -30.55 -30.33 -21.56
N ASN A 4 -31.68 -30.63 -20.93
CA ASN A 4 -31.80 -30.69 -19.48
C ASN A 4 -31.13 -31.99 -19.00
N LEU A 5 -30.30 -31.94 -17.96
CA LEU A 5 -30.05 -33.09 -17.09
C LEU A 5 -29.63 -32.67 -15.67
N SER A 6 -30.50 -33.06 -14.74
CA SER A 6 -30.41 -33.37 -13.31
C SER A 6 -29.25 -32.82 -12.45
N THR A 7 -29.72 -32.13 -11.40
CA THR A 7 -29.09 -31.90 -10.09
C THR A 7 -28.31 -33.08 -9.52
N GLY A 8 -27.05 -32.86 -9.20
CA GLY A 8 -26.23 -33.67 -8.31
C GLY A 8 -25.34 -32.75 -7.50
N GLU A 9 -25.58 -32.70 -6.18
CA GLU A 9 -24.83 -31.91 -5.22
C GLU A 9 -23.36 -32.32 -5.19
N ILE A 10 -22.47 -31.41 -5.59
CA ILE A 10 -21.10 -31.34 -5.05
C ILE A 10 -20.85 -29.88 -4.72
N THR A 11 -20.78 -29.62 -3.42
CA THR A 11 -20.38 -28.37 -2.79
C THR A 11 -18.97 -27.98 -3.24
N ASN A 12 -18.87 -26.98 -4.11
CA ASN A 12 -17.67 -26.17 -4.29
C ASN A 12 -18.15 -24.74 -4.60
N ASN A 13 -18.30 -23.93 -3.55
CA ASN A 13 -18.49 -22.49 -3.68
C ASN A 13 -17.19 -21.87 -4.18
N ALA A 14 -17.05 -21.71 -5.50
CA ALA A 14 -16.12 -20.77 -6.10
C ALA A 14 -16.91 -19.92 -7.10
N PRO A 15 -17.14 -18.62 -6.83
CA PRO A 15 -18.07 -17.82 -7.60
C PRO A 15 -17.37 -17.10 -8.78
N TYR A 16 -17.86 -17.37 -10.00
CA TYR A 16 -17.92 -16.48 -11.17
C TYR A 16 -16.66 -16.14 -12.00
N SER A 17 -16.82 -15.86 -13.31
CA SER A 17 -15.67 -15.83 -14.26
C SER A 17 -15.73 -14.89 -15.49
N LYS A 18 -16.35 -13.72 -15.38
CA LYS A 18 -15.87 -12.53 -16.11
C LYS A 18 -15.89 -11.34 -15.17
N LEU A 19 -14.75 -10.69 -15.14
CA LEU A 19 -14.57 -9.30 -14.76
C LEU A 19 -15.58 -8.51 -15.62
N TYR A 20 -16.49 -7.78 -14.98
CA TYR A 20 -17.72 -7.14 -15.47
C TYR A 20 -18.09 -7.24 -16.97
N PRO A 21 -19.38 -7.47 -17.31
CA PRO A 21 -19.82 -7.58 -18.72
C PRO A 21 -19.44 -6.37 -19.58
N GLN A 22 -19.35 -5.19 -18.97
CA GLN A 22 -18.67 -4.01 -19.49
C GLN A 22 -17.84 -3.41 -18.36
N VAL A 23 -16.66 -2.90 -18.70
CA VAL A 23 -15.81 -2.17 -17.76
C VAL A 23 -16.58 -0.98 -17.19
N ILE A 24 -16.53 -0.81 -15.87
CA ILE A 24 -17.24 0.28 -15.19
C ILE A 24 -16.28 1.44 -14.97
N GLN A 25 -16.63 2.62 -15.50
CA GLN A 25 -15.86 3.84 -15.29
C GLN A 25 -16.19 4.47 -13.94
N LYS A 26 -15.17 4.77 -13.15
CA LYS A 26 -15.21 5.56 -11.93
C LYS A 26 -14.37 6.81 -12.13
N ASN A 27 -15.02 7.97 -12.07
CA ASN A 27 -14.37 9.23 -12.32
C ASN A 27 -13.29 9.49 -11.26
N ALA A 28 -12.11 9.91 -11.68
CA ALA A 28 -11.08 10.37 -10.76
C ALA A 28 -11.58 11.64 -10.04
N LYS A 29 -11.24 11.77 -8.75
CA LYS A 29 -11.49 13.04 -8.06
C LYS A 29 -10.65 14.13 -8.72
N PRO A 30 -11.18 15.35 -8.88
CA PRO A 30 -10.39 16.46 -9.40
C PRO A 30 -9.17 16.66 -8.50
N HIS A 31 -8.04 16.99 -9.12
CA HIS A 31 -6.89 17.46 -8.36
C HIS A 31 -7.34 18.65 -7.50
N PRO A 32 -6.90 18.73 -6.22
CA PRO A 32 -7.22 19.89 -5.41
C PRO A 32 -6.75 21.15 -6.14
N LYS A 33 -7.68 22.07 -6.47
CA LYS A 33 -7.48 23.28 -7.29
C LYS A 33 -6.30 24.14 -6.83
N ASP A 34 -5.99 24.04 -5.55
CA ASP A 34 -4.72 24.43 -4.97
C ASP A 34 -4.15 23.18 -4.28
N LEU A 35 -2.94 22.74 -4.62
CA LEU A 35 -2.05 21.95 -3.72
C LEU A 35 -1.66 22.77 -2.46
N LEU A 36 -2.45 23.81 -2.13
CA LEU A 36 -2.31 24.84 -1.12
C LEU A 36 -3.61 25.10 -0.36
N VAL A 37 -4.73 24.48 -0.74
CA VAL A 37 -6.00 24.60 -0.01
C VAL A 37 -6.42 23.22 0.43
N VAL A 38 -5.74 22.73 1.47
CA VAL A 38 -6.40 21.86 2.43
C VAL A 38 -6.51 22.55 3.77
N ARG A 39 -7.78 22.67 4.16
CA ARG A 39 -8.32 23.36 5.33
C ARG A 39 -7.93 24.84 5.36
N LYS A 40 -8.96 25.69 5.24
CA LYS A 40 -8.97 27.02 5.85
C LYS A 40 -8.56 26.87 7.33
N ASP A 41 -7.27 26.92 7.60
CA ASP A 41 -6.79 27.39 8.88
C ASP A 41 -7.23 28.84 8.95
N LYS A 42 -8.29 29.09 9.74
CA LYS A 42 -8.86 30.43 9.94
C LYS A 42 -7.70 31.42 10.15
N ASN A 43 -7.56 32.37 9.23
CA ASN A 43 -6.72 33.57 9.31
C ASN A 43 -6.29 33.89 10.75
N ARG A 44 -5.03 33.57 11.11
CA ARG A 44 -4.41 34.06 12.34
C ARG A 44 -3.49 35.22 12.00
N SER A 45 -4.09 36.39 11.94
CA SER A 45 -3.46 37.69 11.72
C SER A 45 -2.32 37.98 12.71
N PHE A 46 -1.26 38.58 12.16
CA PHE A 46 -0.01 39.06 12.76
C PHE A 46 -0.16 39.84 14.09
N PHE A 47 -1.33 40.45 14.32
CA PHE A 47 -1.58 41.29 15.51
C PHE A 47 -1.93 40.50 16.79
N ARG A 48 -2.08 39.16 16.73
CA ARG A 48 -2.26 38.35 17.94
C ARG A 48 -0.95 37.97 18.64
N ASN A 49 0.20 38.03 17.93
CA ASN A 49 1.49 37.61 18.47
C ASN A 49 1.98 38.45 19.66
N ILE A 50 1.61 39.74 19.74
CA ILE A 50 2.01 40.58 20.88
C ILE A 50 1.10 40.31 22.10
N LYS A 51 -0.19 40.04 21.88
CA LYS A 51 -1.13 39.70 22.97
C LYS A 51 -0.93 38.28 23.49
N ASP A 52 -0.57 37.34 22.61
CA ASP A 52 -0.23 35.96 22.98
C ASP A 52 1.16 35.89 23.65
N PHE A 53 2.10 36.80 23.36
CA PHE A 53 3.38 36.88 24.09
C PHE A 53 3.17 37.25 25.57
N TRP A 54 2.36 38.27 25.86
CA TRP A 54 2.01 38.65 27.23
C TRP A 54 1.03 37.67 27.89
N GLY A 55 0.11 37.09 27.12
CA GLY A 55 -0.78 36.02 27.57
C GLY A 55 -0.03 34.75 27.97
N ASN A 56 1.01 34.35 27.21
CA ASN A 56 1.82 33.15 27.49
C ASN A 56 2.77 33.33 28.68
N LEU A 57 3.21 34.56 28.97
CA LEU A 57 4.00 34.84 30.17
C LEU A 57 3.14 34.66 31.44
N PHE A 58 1.91 35.17 31.44
CA PHE A 58 0.94 34.95 32.53
C PHE A 58 0.45 33.49 32.57
N TYR A 59 0.28 32.82 31.42
CA TYR A 59 -0.11 31.41 31.36
C TYR A 59 0.98 30.50 31.95
N ARG A 60 2.28 30.78 31.73
CA ARG A 60 3.40 30.04 32.35
C ARG A 60 3.46 30.21 33.87
N ILE A 61 3.13 31.39 34.39
CA ILE A 61 3.04 31.62 35.85
C ILE A 61 1.83 30.87 36.43
N SER A 62 0.70 30.82 35.72
CA SER A 62 -0.48 30.05 36.16
C SER A 62 -0.32 28.52 36.08
N LYS A 63 0.58 28.01 35.23
CA LYS A 63 0.87 26.58 35.04
C LYS A 63 1.72 25.98 36.17
N LEU A 64 2.48 26.81 36.89
CA LEU A 64 3.14 26.41 38.15
C LEU A 64 2.12 26.17 39.28
N PHE A 65 0.92 26.77 39.21
CA PHE A 65 -0.11 26.69 40.25
C PHE A 65 -1.32 25.80 39.92
N LYS A 66 -1.38 25.17 38.73
CA LYS A 66 -2.49 24.26 38.35
C LYS A 66 -2.00 22.89 37.89
N PHE A 67 -1.38 22.15 38.81
CA PHE A 67 -1.39 20.69 38.80
C PHE A 67 -2.83 20.21 39.08
N LYS A 68 -3.61 19.94 38.03
CA LYS A 68 -4.83 19.13 38.16
C LYS A 68 -5.14 18.38 36.87
N LYS A 69 -5.02 17.05 36.97
CA LYS A 69 -5.49 15.96 36.09
C LYS A 69 -6.33 16.42 34.89
N ARG A 70 -5.82 16.22 33.67
CA ARG A 70 -6.64 16.08 32.46
C ARG A 70 -6.48 14.66 31.94
N HIS A 71 -7.63 13.99 31.79
CA HIS A 71 -7.82 12.58 31.50
C HIS A 71 -6.99 12.08 30.30
N GLU A 72 -6.33 10.93 30.53
CA GLU A 72 -5.79 10.05 29.50
C GLU A 72 -6.94 9.35 28.78
N SER A 73 -7.16 9.66 27.51
CA SER A 73 -7.87 8.75 26.61
C SER A 73 -6.83 7.87 25.92
N SER A 74 -6.61 6.67 26.43
CA SER A 74 -5.94 5.61 25.68
C SER A 74 -6.82 5.24 24.49
N ILE A 75 -6.28 5.23 23.27
CA ILE A 75 -7.01 4.77 22.09
C ILE A 75 -7.29 3.28 22.28
N ASP A 76 -8.57 2.89 22.29
CA ASP A 76 -8.97 1.50 22.35
C ASP A 76 -8.94 0.87 20.95
N MET A 77 -7.76 0.40 20.54
CA MET A 77 -7.57 -0.22 19.24
C MET A 77 -8.38 -1.50 19.04
N GLN A 78 -8.77 -2.20 20.11
CA GLN A 78 -9.53 -3.44 19.96
C GLN A 78 -10.93 -3.14 19.40
N SER A 79 -11.57 -2.09 19.90
CA SER A 79 -12.85 -1.62 19.34
C SER A 79 -12.75 -1.25 17.86
N TYR A 80 -11.63 -0.64 17.42
CA TYR A 80 -11.41 -0.31 16.00
C TYR A 80 -11.20 -1.58 15.16
N ILE A 81 -10.42 -2.54 15.65
CA ILE A 81 -10.19 -3.82 14.96
C ILE A 81 -11.49 -4.61 14.80
N ASP A 82 -12.36 -4.60 15.82
CA ASP A 82 -13.62 -5.34 15.80
C ASP A 82 -14.67 -4.65 14.92
N ALA A 83 -14.68 -3.32 14.87
CA ALA A 83 -15.57 -2.52 14.01
C ALA A 83 -15.03 -2.26 12.60
N ALA A 84 -13.82 -2.75 12.28
CA ALA A 84 -13.18 -2.50 11.00
C ALA A 84 -14.03 -3.06 9.85
N LYS A 85 -14.06 -2.30 8.75
CA LYS A 85 -14.81 -2.66 7.55
C LYS A 85 -14.37 -4.02 7.02
N ILE A 86 -15.34 -4.80 6.55
CA ILE A 86 -15.14 -6.06 5.85
C ILE A 86 -15.59 -5.84 4.41
N ASP A 87 -14.69 -6.11 3.46
CA ASP A 87 -15.01 -6.13 2.04
C ASP A 87 -15.14 -7.60 1.60
N HIS A 88 -16.16 -7.92 0.79
CA HIS A 88 -16.32 -9.24 0.19
C HIS A 88 -15.50 -9.31 -1.10
N VAL A 89 -14.41 -10.07 -1.10
CA VAL A 89 -13.43 -10.12 -2.19
C VAL A 89 -13.22 -11.55 -2.62
N LEU A 90 -13.54 -11.88 -3.87
CA LEU A 90 -13.41 -13.23 -4.44
C LEU A 90 -14.10 -14.34 -3.61
N GLY A 91 -15.22 -14.02 -2.97
CA GLY A 91 -15.95 -14.97 -2.10
C GLY A 91 -15.36 -15.13 -0.69
N GLU A 92 -14.38 -14.31 -0.32
CA GLU A 92 -13.83 -14.24 1.03
C GLU A 92 -14.16 -12.91 1.71
N ASP A 93 -14.45 -12.97 3.01
CA ASP A 93 -14.68 -11.80 3.86
C ASP A 93 -13.33 -11.26 4.36
N LEU A 94 -12.87 -10.17 3.76
CA LEU A 94 -11.57 -9.59 4.06
C LEU A 94 -11.71 -8.33 4.90
N LYS A 95 -11.17 -8.38 6.13
CA LYS A 95 -11.11 -7.23 7.02
C LYS A 95 -10.05 -6.23 6.53
N VAL A 96 -10.44 -4.96 6.41
CA VAL A 96 -9.54 -3.87 6.02
C VAL A 96 -8.64 -3.50 7.20
N ALA A 97 -7.35 -3.86 7.11
CA ALA A 97 -6.36 -3.57 8.13
C ALA A 97 -5.78 -2.16 7.96
N ALA A 98 -5.49 -1.76 6.71
CA ALA A 98 -5.08 -0.40 6.39
C ALA A 98 -5.76 0.10 5.11
N GLU A 99 -6.04 1.39 5.08
CA GLU A 99 -6.69 2.06 3.95
C GLU A 99 -6.02 3.42 3.71
N ILE A 100 -5.63 3.67 2.47
CA ILE A 100 -5.13 4.93 1.97
C ILE A 100 -6.09 5.38 0.87
N GLU A 101 -6.61 6.59 0.99
CA GLU A 101 -7.59 7.14 0.03
C GLU A 101 -7.15 8.51 -0.46
N ASP A 102 -6.90 8.60 -1.76
CA ASP A 102 -6.67 9.82 -2.53
C ASP A 102 -5.65 10.77 -1.88
N ILE A 103 -4.51 10.24 -1.44
CA ILE A 103 -3.49 11.05 -0.75
C ILE A 103 -2.72 11.95 -1.72
N TYR A 104 -2.82 13.25 -1.54
CA TYR A 104 -1.92 14.22 -2.16
C TYR A 104 -0.89 14.67 -1.15
N LEU A 105 0.39 14.36 -1.40
CA LEU A 105 1.48 14.68 -0.47
C LEU A 105 2.57 15.46 -1.19
N THR A 106 2.94 16.60 -0.60
CA THR A 106 4.07 17.42 -1.02
C THR A 106 5.18 17.41 0.02
N PHE A 107 6.43 17.56 -0.42
CA PHE A 107 7.56 17.88 0.45
C PHE A 107 7.94 19.34 0.27
N LYS A 108 8.06 20.07 1.38
CA LYS A 108 8.71 21.38 1.38
C LYS A 108 10.22 21.22 1.24
N ASN A 109 10.81 22.04 0.38
CA ASN A 109 12.26 22.19 0.32
C ASN A 109 12.74 22.83 1.65
N PRO A 110 13.66 22.19 2.40
CA PRO A 110 14.18 22.77 3.64
C PRO A 110 14.94 24.09 3.45
N ALA A 111 15.54 24.29 2.27
CA ALA A 111 16.31 25.50 1.94
C ALA A 111 15.39 26.66 1.51
N ASP A 112 14.33 26.37 0.75
CA ASP A 112 13.28 27.34 0.41
C ASP A 112 11.89 26.73 0.67
N PRO A 113 11.27 27.01 1.84
CA PRO A 113 9.96 26.47 2.18
C PRO A 113 8.81 26.85 1.25
N LYS A 114 9.01 27.81 0.32
CA LYS A 114 8.03 28.14 -0.73
C LYS A 114 8.03 27.12 -1.85
N GLU A 115 9.16 26.46 -2.09
CA GLU A 115 9.25 25.38 -3.06
C GLU A 115 8.68 24.08 -2.45
N LYS A 116 7.63 23.57 -3.08
CA LYS A 116 7.01 22.29 -2.74
C LYS A 116 7.18 21.32 -3.90
N ASN A 117 7.49 20.07 -3.59
CA ASN A 117 7.57 18.99 -4.57
C ASN A 117 6.47 17.97 -4.29
N LEU A 118 5.53 17.81 -5.22
CA LEU A 118 4.52 16.76 -5.18
C LEU A 118 5.19 15.40 -5.35
N VAL A 119 4.81 14.45 -4.49
CA VAL A 119 5.34 13.08 -4.49
C VAL A 119 4.24 12.04 -4.58
N LEU A 120 3.08 12.27 -3.97
CA LEU A 120 1.90 11.41 -4.11
C LEU A 120 0.78 12.19 -4.80
N ARG A 121 0.15 11.59 -5.81
CA ARG A 121 -0.84 12.18 -6.72
C ARG A 121 -2.21 11.48 -6.60
N GLY A 122 -2.67 11.27 -5.37
CA GLY A 122 -3.93 10.58 -5.11
C GLY A 122 -3.88 9.05 -5.24
N PRO A 123 -2.84 8.33 -4.76
CA PRO A 123 -2.90 6.89 -4.71
C PRO A 123 -3.95 6.45 -3.69
N SER A 124 -4.71 5.43 -4.05
CA SER A 124 -5.69 4.75 -3.19
C SER A 124 -5.32 3.27 -3.12
N LEU A 125 -5.38 2.70 -1.92
CA LEU A 125 -4.95 1.33 -1.62
C LEU A 125 -5.65 0.82 -0.37
N LYS A 126 -6.08 -0.44 -0.39
CA LYS A 126 -6.48 -1.19 0.80
C LYS A 126 -5.54 -2.35 1.02
N ILE A 127 -5.25 -2.65 2.29
CA ILE A 127 -4.46 -3.80 2.73
C ILE A 127 -5.35 -4.61 3.67
N TYR A 128 -5.55 -5.88 3.33
CA TYR A 128 -6.42 -6.78 4.07
C TYR A 128 -5.66 -7.59 5.11
N GLU A 129 -6.33 -7.90 6.22
CA GLU A 129 -5.78 -8.76 7.28
C GLU A 129 -5.48 -10.17 6.75
N GLY A 130 -4.30 -10.70 7.10
CA GLY A 130 -3.89 -12.02 6.65
C GLY A 130 -3.73 -12.14 5.14
N LYS A 131 -3.44 -11.04 4.44
CA LYS A 131 -3.06 -11.02 3.02
C LYS A 131 -1.78 -10.21 2.81
N VAL A 132 -1.03 -10.53 1.77
CA VAL A 132 0.15 -9.82 1.28
C VAL A 132 -0.25 -8.98 0.08
N HIS A 133 -0.13 -7.67 0.25
CA HIS A 133 -0.34 -6.66 -0.77
C HIS A 133 1.02 -6.17 -1.25
N ALA A 134 1.39 -6.55 -2.47
CA ALA A 134 2.58 -6.02 -3.11
C ALA A 134 2.33 -4.62 -3.67
N ILE A 135 3.32 -3.75 -3.54
CA ILE A 135 3.38 -2.44 -4.16
C ILE A 135 4.63 -2.39 -5.04
N ILE A 136 4.43 -2.28 -6.34
CA ILE A 136 5.49 -2.37 -7.35
C ILE A 136 5.59 -1.08 -8.13
N GLY A 137 6.80 -0.73 -8.55
CA GLY A 137 7.04 0.38 -9.47
C GLY A 137 8.51 0.71 -9.55
N GLU A 138 8.89 1.49 -10.55
CA GLU A 138 10.27 1.99 -10.70
C GLU A 138 10.74 2.78 -9.46
N SER A 139 12.06 2.90 -9.29
CA SER A 139 12.63 3.75 -8.23
C SER A 139 12.11 5.19 -8.35
N GLY A 140 11.79 5.82 -7.22
CA GLY A 140 11.21 7.16 -7.20
C GLY A 140 9.71 7.24 -7.52
N SER A 141 9.00 6.11 -7.74
CA SER A 141 7.55 6.15 -8.00
C SER A 141 6.68 6.54 -6.80
N GLY A 142 7.24 6.61 -5.59
CA GLY A 142 6.56 7.05 -4.36
C GLY A 142 6.23 5.94 -3.35
N LYS A 143 6.63 4.68 -3.59
CA LYS A 143 6.25 3.51 -2.77
C LYS A 143 6.60 3.65 -1.28
N SER A 144 7.86 3.98 -0.96
CA SER A 144 8.32 4.14 0.43
C SER A 144 7.62 5.32 1.12
N VAL A 145 7.32 6.40 0.39
CA VAL A 145 6.57 7.53 0.93
C VAL A 145 5.13 7.12 1.24
N LEU A 146 4.48 6.41 0.30
CA LEU A 146 3.12 5.90 0.47
C LEU A 146 3.01 5.00 1.71
N THR A 147 3.91 4.05 1.89
CA THR A 147 3.85 3.13 3.04
C THR A 147 4.29 3.78 4.34
N SER A 148 5.16 4.79 4.30
CA SER A 148 5.55 5.57 5.50
C SER A 148 4.40 6.30 6.16
N LEU A 149 3.31 6.55 5.43
CA LEU A 149 2.06 7.07 5.97
C LEU A 149 1.42 6.11 6.98
N LEU A 150 1.58 4.79 6.79
CA LEU A 150 0.99 3.76 7.65
C LEU A 150 1.59 3.76 9.05
N TYR A 151 2.85 4.18 9.19
CA TYR A 151 3.54 4.29 10.49
C TYR A 151 3.93 5.73 10.86
N GLY A 152 3.51 6.72 10.05
CA GLY A 152 3.65 8.15 10.32
C GLY A 152 5.09 8.66 10.41
N LEU A 153 5.98 8.14 9.56
CA LEU A 153 7.38 8.60 9.47
C LEU A 153 7.70 9.19 8.08
N THR A 154 6.78 9.99 7.54
CA THR A 154 6.97 10.72 6.27
C THR A 154 7.95 11.89 6.37
N GLY A 155 8.37 12.29 7.58
CA GLY A 155 9.28 13.43 7.82
C GLY A 155 8.58 14.76 8.07
N ASN A 156 9.23 15.67 8.78
CA ASN A 156 8.64 16.94 9.24
C ASN A 156 8.35 17.94 8.12
N ASN A 157 8.98 17.77 6.95
CA ASN A 157 8.77 18.60 5.77
C ASN A 157 7.69 18.03 4.84
N SER A 158 7.11 16.88 5.15
CA SER A 158 5.96 16.34 4.42
C SER A 158 4.68 17.07 4.78
N ILE A 159 3.83 17.31 3.78
CA ILE A 159 2.53 17.93 3.93
C ILE A 159 1.54 17.06 3.17
N ILE A 160 0.66 16.43 3.92
CA ILE A 160 -0.55 15.83 3.35
C ILE A 160 -1.45 17.00 3.03
N GLU A 161 -1.56 17.30 1.73
CA GLU A 161 -2.54 18.24 1.23
C GLU A 161 -3.91 17.58 1.45
N SER A 162 -4.31 16.57 0.68
CA SER A 162 -5.62 15.91 0.84
C SER A 162 -5.53 14.39 1.00
N GLY A 163 -6.68 13.76 1.29
CA GLY A 163 -6.84 12.32 1.43
C GLY A 163 -6.88 11.85 2.88
N THR A 164 -7.04 10.53 3.05
CA THR A 164 -7.08 9.91 4.39
C THR A 164 -6.19 8.66 4.48
N VAL A 165 -5.71 8.39 5.69
CA VAL A 165 -4.94 7.19 6.02
C VAL A 165 -5.54 6.60 7.28
N LYS A 166 -6.01 5.36 7.21
CA LYS A 166 -6.69 4.68 8.30
C LYS A 166 -6.01 3.35 8.64
N LEU A 167 -5.91 3.07 9.93
CA LEU A 167 -5.52 1.75 10.47
C LEU A 167 -6.74 1.15 11.17
N TYR A 168 -7.32 0.08 10.64
CA TYR A 168 -8.57 -0.50 11.15
C TYR A 168 -9.68 0.55 11.36
N GLY A 169 -9.81 1.48 10.41
CA GLY A 169 -10.78 2.59 10.49
C GLY A 169 -10.36 3.78 11.37
N LEU A 170 -9.30 3.68 12.16
CA LEU A 170 -8.73 4.82 12.89
C LEU A 170 -7.95 5.73 11.93
N GLU A 171 -8.42 6.95 11.73
CA GLU A 171 -7.70 7.99 10.98
C GLU A 171 -6.40 8.41 11.70
N VAL A 172 -5.26 8.25 11.02
CA VAL A 172 -3.91 8.54 11.56
C VAL A 172 -3.14 9.61 10.77
N GLN A 173 -3.68 10.10 9.66
CA GLN A 173 -3.01 11.06 8.76
C GLN A 173 -2.61 12.38 9.45
N ASN A 174 -3.32 12.78 10.50
CA ASN A 174 -3.05 14.01 11.26
C ASN A 174 -2.24 13.78 12.54
N PHE A 175 -1.74 12.56 12.78
CA PHE A 175 -0.99 12.26 13.99
C PHE A 175 0.40 12.89 13.90
N ASN A 176 0.74 13.74 14.88
CA ASN A 176 2.13 14.16 15.09
C ASN A 176 2.91 13.08 15.87
N LEU A 177 4.22 13.30 16.07
CA LEU A 177 5.08 12.38 16.81
C LEU A 177 4.53 12.02 18.20
N PHE A 178 4.01 13.01 18.93
CA PHE A 178 3.43 12.79 20.25
C PHE A 178 2.17 11.90 20.20
N ASN A 179 1.32 12.05 19.17
CA ASN A 179 0.17 11.17 18.99
C ASN A 179 0.61 9.72 18.72
N TRP A 180 1.63 9.51 17.88
CA TRP A 180 2.19 8.19 17.59
C TRP A 180 2.80 7.52 18.82
N GLU A 181 3.59 8.26 19.61
CA GLU A 181 4.21 7.74 20.83
C GLU A 181 3.16 7.36 21.88
N LYS A 182 2.18 8.25 22.12
CA LYS A 182 1.16 8.03 23.15
C LYS A 182 0.19 6.91 22.79
N SER A 183 -0.14 6.76 21.51
CA SER A 183 -1.07 5.74 21.03
C SER A 183 -0.48 4.33 21.05
N LYS A 184 0.85 4.20 21.09
CA LYS A 184 1.58 2.91 21.07
C LYS A 184 1.19 2.01 19.87
N LEU A 185 0.81 2.63 18.75
CA LEU A 185 0.46 1.91 17.53
C LEU A 185 1.70 1.31 16.85
N ARG A 186 2.83 2.03 16.87
CA ARG A 186 4.10 1.52 16.34
C ARG A 186 4.57 0.31 17.14
N GLY A 187 5.10 -0.70 16.47
CA GLY A 187 5.53 -1.95 17.09
C GLY A 187 4.40 -2.97 17.24
N ARG A 188 3.24 -2.53 17.77
CA ARG A 188 2.12 -3.43 18.13
C ARG A 188 1.03 -3.54 17.07
N ILE A 189 0.64 -2.44 16.46
CA ILE A 189 -0.37 -2.41 15.40
C ILE A 189 0.32 -2.38 14.05
N VAL A 190 1.25 -1.45 13.86
CA VAL A 190 2.01 -1.29 12.63
C VAL A 190 3.51 -1.36 12.91
N SER A 191 4.22 -2.16 12.12
CA SER A 191 5.67 -2.27 12.15
C SER A 191 6.25 -2.26 10.74
N ALA A 192 7.54 -1.95 10.62
CA ALA A 192 8.22 -1.86 9.33
C ALA A 192 9.57 -2.57 9.36
N VAL A 193 9.87 -3.32 8.30
CA VAL A 193 11.21 -3.83 7.94
C VAL A 193 11.74 -2.93 6.83
N PHE A 194 12.84 -2.23 7.07
CA PHE A 194 13.44 -1.31 6.10
C PHE A 194 14.47 -2.01 5.19
N GLN A 195 14.73 -1.41 4.03
CA GLN A 195 15.60 -1.91 2.95
C GLN A 195 17.02 -2.31 3.38
N ASN A 196 17.56 -1.74 4.47
CA ASN A 196 18.88 -2.10 5.00
C ASN A 196 18.75 -2.82 6.35
N PRO A 197 18.93 -4.16 6.42
CA PRO A 197 18.81 -4.88 7.68
C PRO A 197 19.89 -4.49 8.70
N LEU A 198 21.05 -3.98 8.26
CA LEU A 198 22.09 -3.47 9.16
C LEU A 198 21.72 -2.13 9.80
N SER A 199 20.78 -1.37 9.23
CA SER A 199 20.29 -0.15 9.89
C SER A 199 19.22 -0.45 10.94
N ILE A 200 18.68 -1.66 10.97
CA ILE A 200 17.67 -2.09 11.96
C ILE A 200 18.33 -2.48 13.29
N LEU A 201 19.49 -3.16 13.23
CA LEU A 201 20.21 -3.61 14.42
C LEU A 201 21.38 -2.69 14.73
N ASP A 202 21.48 -2.22 15.98
CA ASP A 202 22.65 -1.50 16.47
C ASP A 202 23.88 -2.43 16.44
N PRO A 203 24.93 -2.11 15.66
CA PRO A 203 26.11 -2.97 15.52
C PRO A 203 26.95 -3.08 16.80
N THR A 204 26.73 -2.19 17.76
CA THR A 204 27.44 -2.12 19.05
C THR A 204 26.74 -2.89 20.17
N MET A 205 25.52 -3.39 19.91
CA MET A 205 24.72 -4.14 20.87
C MET A 205 24.52 -5.59 20.43
N LYS A 206 24.49 -6.50 21.41
CA LYS A 206 24.16 -7.90 21.14
C LYS A 206 22.73 -8.03 20.62
N VAL A 207 22.54 -8.88 19.61
CA VAL A 207 21.25 -9.14 18.96
C VAL A 207 20.16 -9.45 19.98
N GLY A 208 20.44 -10.34 20.93
CA GLY A 208 19.44 -10.75 21.91
C GLY A 208 18.95 -9.62 22.81
N ASN A 209 19.80 -8.65 23.13
CA ASN A 209 19.39 -7.50 23.96
C ASN A 209 18.39 -6.62 23.22
N GLN A 210 18.62 -6.38 21.93
CA GLN A 210 17.76 -5.53 21.09
C GLN A 210 16.37 -6.15 20.90
N ILE A 211 16.31 -7.46 20.66
CA ILE A 211 15.02 -8.19 20.54
C ILE A 211 14.23 -8.12 21.86
N ILE A 212 14.90 -8.40 22.98
CA ILE A 212 14.30 -8.39 24.31
C ILE A 212 13.79 -6.99 24.68
N GLU A 213 14.58 -5.96 24.40
CA GLU A 213 14.22 -4.57 24.66
C GLU A 213 12.92 -4.18 23.93
N GLY A 214 12.81 -4.50 22.64
CA GLY A 214 11.59 -4.27 21.86
C GLY A 214 10.35 -4.91 22.50
N MET A 215 10.45 -6.16 22.94
CA MET A 215 9.35 -6.86 23.61
C MET A 215 8.94 -6.21 24.94
N LEU A 216 9.92 -5.79 25.74
CA LEU A 216 9.68 -5.18 27.06
C LEU A 216 9.04 -3.79 26.92
N ILE A 217 9.57 -2.93 26.04
CA ILE A 217 9.03 -1.58 25.78
C ILE A 217 7.57 -1.65 25.30
N ASN A 218 7.25 -2.62 24.45
CA ASN A 218 5.91 -2.80 23.90
C ASN A 218 4.97 -3.59 24.83
N ASN A 219 5.42 -3.97 26.04
CA ASN A 219 4.67 -4.77 27.01
C ASN A 219 4.17 -6.10 26.43
N ILE A 220 4.95 -6.72 25.55
CA ILE A 220 4.68 -8.06 25.01
C ILE A 220 5.03 -9.12 26.06
N CYS A 221 6.13 -8.92 26.78
CA CYS A 221 6.58 -9.75 27.89
C CYS A 221 6.73 -8.89 29.14
N LYS A 222 6.50 -9.48 30.32
CA LYS A 222 6.60 -8.77 31.60
C LYS A 222 7.99 -8.85 32.20
N THR A 223 8.74 -9.89 31.88
CA THR A 223 10.07 -10.15 32.45
C THR A 223 11.11 -10.39 31.37
N ARG A 224 12.38 -10.08 31.69
CA ARG A 224 13.50 -10.34 30.78
C ARG A 224 13.66 -11.83 30.46
N LYS A 225 13.37 -12.72 31.41
CA LYS A 225 13.45 -14.17 31.24
C LYS A 225 12.40 -14.67 30.25
N GLU A 226 11.17 -14.18 30.37
CA GLU A 226 10.08 -14.45 29.44
C GLU A 226 10.43 -13.96 28.03
N ALA A 227 10.88 -12.71 27.92
CA ALA A 227 11.29 -12.12 26.64
C ALA A 227 12.45 -12.89 25.98
N TYR A 228 13.42 -13.39 26.76
CA TYR A 228 14.51 -14.21 26.23
C TYR A 228 14.00 -15.53 25.62
N ASN A 229 13.08 -16.22 26.30
CA ASN A 229 12.49 -17.46 25.79
C ASN A 229 11.64 -17.23 24.54
N GLU A 230 10.84 -16.17 24.53
CA GLU A 230 10.01 -15.79 23.39
C GLU A 230 10.91 -15.37 22.20
N ALA A 231 12.01 -14.64 22.44
CA ALA A 231 12.97 -14.28 21.41
C ALA A 231 13.58 -15.52 20.73
N ILE A 232 13.98 -16.54 21.51
CA ILE A 232 14.47 -17.82 20.96
C ILE A 232 13.41 -18.48 20.07
N LYS A 233 12.15 -18.47 20.49
CA LYS A 233 11.05 -19.05 19.70
C LYS A 233 10.91 -18.35 18.35
N TYR A 234 10.91 -17.02 18.31
CA TYR A 234 10.82 -16.26 17.06
C TYR A 234 12.05 -16.42 16.17
N LEU A 235 13.26 -16.50 16.74
CA LEU A 235 14.46 -16.81 15.98
C LEU A 235 14.39 -18.21 15.33
N LYS A 236 13.87 -19.22 16.04
CA LYS A 236 13.64 -20.56 15.48
C LYS A 236 12.60 -20.55 14.36
N LEU A 237 11.52 -19.78 14.49
CA LEU A 237 10.53 -19.59 13.41
C LEU A 237 11.16 -18.96 12.17
N ALA A 238 12.11 -18.03 12.33
CA ALA A 238 12.90 -17.45 11.24
C ALA A 238 14.04 -18.37 10.73
N LYS A 239 13.97 -19.67 11.03
CA LYS A 239 14.92 -20.72 10.63
C LYS A 239 16.37 -20.43 11.07
N ILE A 240 16.54 -19.81 12.25
CA ILE A 240 17.86 -19.65 12.89
C ILE A 240 18.14 -20.89 13.75
N ASN A 241 18.98 -21.79 13.24
CA ASN A 241 19.26 -23.09 13.87
C ASN A 241 19.90 -22.97 15.26
N ASN A 242 20.80 -22.00 15.46
CA ASN A 242 21.56 -21.77 16.68
C ASN A 242 21.08 -20.53 17.46
N ALA A 243 19.75 -20.38 17.61
CA ALA A 243 19.12 -19.21 18.20
C ALA A 243 19.75 -18.78 19.54
N GLU A 244 20.04 -19.72 20.44
CA GLU A 244 20.64 -19.47 21.76
C GLU A 244 22.04 -18.85 21.66
N SER A 245 22.83 -19.25 20.66
CA SER A 245 24.15 -18.66 20.39
C SER A 245 24.01 -17.28 19.76
N VAL A 246 23.09 -17.13 18.79
CA VAL A 246 22.83 -15.86 18.10
C VAL A 246 22.41 -14.75 19.06
N MET A 247 21.69 -15.07 20.14
CA MET A 247 21.35 -14.10 21.19
C MET A 247 22.58 -13.41 21.80
N LYS A 248 23.77 -14.03 21.72
CA LYS A 248 25.02 -13.53 22.30
C LYS A 248 25.91 -12.79 21.30
N TYR A 249 25.61 -12.90 20.00
CA TYR A 249 26.41 -12.30 18.93
C TYR A 249 26.04 -10.84 18.69
N TYR A 250 26.98 -10.12 18.10
CA TYR A 250 26.79 -8.80 17.51
C TYR A 250 26.40 -8.93 16.04
N PRO A 251 25.71 -7.93 15.45
CA PRO A 251 25.32 -7.97 14.04
C PRO A 251 26.47 -8.22 13.07
N HIS A 252 27.66 -7.67 13.33
CA HIS A 252 28.83 -7.84 12.46
C HIS A 252 29.44 -9.26 12.46
N GLU A 253 28.99 -10.14 13.36
CA GLU A 253 29.40 -11.55 13.41
C GLU A 253 28.50 -12.47 12.57
N LEU A 254 27.51 -11.90 11.86
CA LEU A 254 26.44 -12.63 11.17
C LEU A 254 26.42 -12.33 9.67
N SER A 255 25.93 -13.27 8.85
CA SER A 255 25.72 -13.02 7.43
C SER A 255 24.50 -12.11 7.18
N GLY A 256 24.49 -11.37 6.07
CA GLY A 256 23.38 -10.46 5.75
C GLY A 256 22.01 -11.15 5.75
N GLY A 257 21.91 -12.34 5.17
CA GLY A 257 20.70 -13.16 5.21
C GLY A 257 20.26 -13.62 6.61
N MET A 258 21.21 -13.83 7.52
CA MET A 258 20.89 -14.11 8.93
C MET A 258 20.39 -12.84 9.63
N ILE A 259 21.07 -11.71 9.44
CA ILE A 259 20.68 -10.40 10.03
C ILE A 259 19.26 -10.05 9.61
N GLN A 260 18.93 -10.24 8.34
CA GLN A 260 17.59 -9.94 7.84
C GLN A 260 16.51 -10.85 8.46
N ARG A 261 16.76 -12.16 8.55
CA ARG A 261 15.83 -13.08 9.21
C ARG A 261 15.68 -12.77 10.70
N ILE A 262 16.76 -12.37 11.36
CA ILE A 262 16.75 -11.89 12.75
C ILE A 262 15.93 -10.61 12.88
N ALA A 263 16.08 -9.65 11.97
CA ALA A 263 15.31 -8.40 11.98
C ALA A 263 13.81 -8.67 11.79
N ILE A 264 13.45 -9.54 10.83
CA ILE A 264 12.07 -10.00 10.62
C ILE A 264 11.53 -10.67 11.88
N ALA A 265 12.30 -11.58 12.49
CA ALA A 265 11.92 -12.24 13.74
C ALA A 265 11.70 -11.23 14.87
N ALA A 266 12.62 -10.27 15.04
CA ALA A 266 12.56 -9.24 16.07
C ALA A 266 11.28 -8.40 15.94
N ILE A 267 10.94 -7.98 14.72
CA ILE A 267 9.76 -7.17 14.45
C ILE A 267 8.48 -7.98 14.63
N ILE A 268 8.41 -9.20 14.11
CA ILE A 268 7.21 -10.05 14.22
C ILE A 268 7.00 -10.51 15.66
N SER A 269 8.06 -10.57 16.46
CA SER A 269 7.96 -10.85 17.90
C SER A 269 7.18 -9.81 18.69
N LEU A 270 7.01 -8.60 18.13
CA LEU A 270 6.14 -7.56 18.66
C LEU A 270 4.64 -7.80 18.37
N LYS A 271 4.33 -8.88 17.64
CA LYS A 271 2.98 -9.31 17.24
C LYS A 271 2.21 -8.21 16.49
N PRO A 272 2.82 -7.57 15.45
CA PRO A 272 2.16 -6.53 14.68
C PRO A 272 0.93 -7.09 13.94
N LYS A 273 -0.07 -6.24 13.73
CA LYS A 273 -1.22 -6.55 12.88
C LYS A 273 -0.97 -6.19 11.41
N ILE A 274 -0.18 -5.15 11.19
CA ILE A 274 0.22 -4.64 9.88
C ILE A 274 1.74 -4.60 9.84
N LEU A 275 2.32 -5.17 8.79
CA LEU A 275 3.76 -5.23 8.57
C LEU A 275 4.10 -4.63 7.21
N VAL A 276 4.81 -3.51 7.22
CA VAL A 276 5.39 -2.95 6.00
C VAL A 276 6.77 -3.59 5.80
N MET A 277 7.03 -4.08 4.60
CA MET A 277 8.36 -4.57 4.21
C MET A 277 8.84 -3.76 3.01
N ASP A 278 9.79 -2.87 3.23
CA ASP A 278 10.35 -2.05 2.16
C ASP A 278 11.59 -2.71 1.57
N GLU A 279 11.43 -3.30 0.38
CA GLU A 279 12.52 -3.97 -0.34
C GLU A 279 13.31 -4.96 0.54
N PRO A 280 12.62 -5.88 1.25
CA PRO A 280 13.28 -6.67 2.27
C PRO A 280 14.39 -7.51 1.63
N THR A 281 14.16 -8.14 0.48
CA THR A 281 15.10 -9.10 -0.12
C THR A 281 16.16 -8.47 -1.03
N THR A 282 16.21 -7.15 -1.12
CA THR A 282 17.21 -6.46 -1.95
C THR A 282 18.63 -6.80 -1.49
N ALA A 283 19.54 -7.00 -2.44
CA ALA A 283 20.94 -7.36 -2.22
C ALA A 283 21.20 -8.74 -1.56
N LEU A 284 20.20 -9.62 -1.51
CA LEU A 284 20.39 -11.04 -1.18
C LEU A 284 20.60 -11.90 -2.43
N ASP A 285 21.30 -13.02 -2.28
CA ASP A 285 21.32 -14.05 -3.32
C ASP A 285 19.94 -14.73 -3.46
N PRO A 286 19.60 -15.28 -4.63
CA PRO A 286 18.28 -15.88 -4.87
C PRO A 286 17.89 -16.99 -3.90
N THR A 287 18.87 -17.74 -3.35
CA THR A 287 18.59 -18.85 -2.42
C THR A 287 18.18 -18.32 -1.06
N VAL A 288 18.91 -17.34 -0.53
CA VAL A 288 18.59 -16.68 0.73
C VAL A 288 17.30 -15.86 0.60
N GLN A 289 17.08 -15.21 -0.55
CA GLN A 289 15.82 -14.53 -0.84
C GLN A 289 14.62 -15.46 -0.73
N ALA A 290 14.66 -16.64 -1.38
CA ALA A 290 13.58 -17.62 -1.30
C ALA A 290 13.30 -18.05 0.15
N LEU A 291 14.36 -18.33 0.92
CA LEU A 291 14.23 -18.67 2.34
C LEU A 291 13.57 -17.55 3.17
N VAL A 292 13.92 -16.29 2.91
CA VAL A 292 13.28 -15.15 3.59
C VAL A 292 11.81 -15.06 3.23
N LEU A 293 11.45 -15.19 1.94
CA LEU A 293 10.06 -15.12 1.48
C LEU A 293 9.21 -16.25 2.11
N ASP A 294 9.76 -17.44 2.23
CA ASP A 294 9.08 -18.56 2.91
C ASP A 294 8.84 -18.28 4.39
N VAL A 295 9.82 -17.70 5.09
CA VAL A 295 9.66 -17.26 6.49
C VAL A 295 8.55 -16.21 6.59
N VAL A 296 8.53 -15.22 5.69
CA VAL A 296 7.50 -14.19 5.69
C VAL A 296 6.12 -14.81 5.47
N ARG A 297 5.98 -15.72 4.49
CA ARG A 297 4.71 -16.40 4.21
C ARG A 297 4.23 -17.24 5.41
N GLU A 298 5.11 -18.02 6.03
CA GLU A 298 4.78 -18.86 7.19
C GLU A 298 4.31 -18.00 8.39
N LEU A 299 5.02 -16.90 8.67
CA LEU A 299 4.67 -15.99 9.76
C LEU A 299 3.37 -15.23 9.47
N GLN A 300 3.17 -14.81 8.23
CA GLN A 300 1.94 -14.15 7.78
C GLN A 300 0.72 -15.03 8.01
N GLN A 301 0.79 -16.31 7.61
CA GLN A 301 -0.31 -17.27 7.75
C GLN A 301 -0.58 -17.61 9.22
N THR A 302 0.49 -17.81 9.99
CA THR A 302 0.40 -18.19 11.42
C THR A 302 -0.24 -17.08 12.26
N PHE A 303 0.12 -15.82 11.99
CA PHE A 303 -0.29 -14.68 12.82
C PHE A 303 -1.38 -13.81 12.17
N LYS A 304 -1.84 -14.15 10.97
CA LYS A 304 -2.80 -13.39 10.14
C LYS A 304 -2.39 -11.92 9.99
N ILE A 305 -1.12 -11.69 9.68
CA ILE A 305 -0.56 -10.33 9.56
C ILE A 305 -0.95 -9.76 8.19
N ALA A 306 -1.42 -8.52 8.16
CA ALA A 306 -1.58 -7.75 6.93
C ALA A 306 -0.20 -7.26 6.46
N ILE A 307 0.26 -7.66 5.28
CA ILE A 307 1.61 -7.30 4.80
C ILE A 307 1.51 -6.32 3.63
N ALA A 308 2.16 -5.17 3.75
CA ALA A 308 2.46 -4.29 2.62
C ALA A 308 3.89 -4.57 2.16
N PHE A 309 4.04 -5.29 1.04
CA PHE A 309 5.32 -5.74 0.53
C PHE A 309 5.78 -4.86 -0.63
N ILE A 310 6.83 -4.08 -0.45
CA ILE A 310 7.34 -3.17 -1.47
C ILE A 310 8.52 -3.83 -2.15
N THR A 311 8.49 -3.85 -3.48
CA THR A 311 9.61 -4.32 -4.29
C THR A 311 9.53 -3.74 -5.69
N HIS A 312 10.62 -3.79 -6.42
CA HIS A 312 10.64 -3.52 -7.86
C HIS A 312 10.71 -4.83 -8.69
N ASP A 313 10.81 -6.00 -8.04
CA ASP A 313 10.92 -7.30 -8.68
C ASP A 313 9.56 -8.01 -8.75
N LEU A 314 9.00 -8.08 -9.95
CA LEU A 314 7.72 -8.73 -10.21
C LEU A 314 7.79 -10.26 -10.04
N GLY A 315 8.97 -10.88 -10.14
CA GLY A 315 9.21 -12.31 -9.89
C GLY A 315 9.12 -12.66 -8.41
N VAL A 316 9.66 -11.80 -7.53
CA VAL A 316 9.43 -11.90 -6.08
C VAL A 316 7.93 -11.83 -5.77
N VAL A 317 7.25 -10.84 -6.34
CA VAL A 317 5.81 -10.65 -6.09
C VAL A 317 4.98 -11.85 -6.55
N ALA A 318 5.30 -12.43 -7.71
CA ALA A 318 4.64 -13.62 -8.21
C ALA A 318 4.71 -14.81 -7.24
N SER A 319 5.72 -14.83 -6.35
CA SER A 319 5.85 -15.89 -5.35
C SER A 319 5.06 -15.63 -4.06
N ILE A 320 4.96 -14.38 -3.59
CA ILE A 320 4.50 -14.09 -2.21
C ILE A 320 3.17 -13.35 -2.11
N ALA A 321 2.75 -12.61 -3.13
CA ALA A 321 1.60 -11.72 -3.01
C ALA A 321 0.26 -12.38 -3.35
N GLU A 322 -0.79 -11.95 -2.67
CA GLU A 322 -2.18 -12.19 -3.08
C GLU A 322 -2.73 -11.03 -3.92
N PHE A 323 -2.36 -9.79 -3.58
CA PHE A 323 -2.76 -8.59 -4.31
C PHE A 323 -1.53 -7.82 -4.80
N ILE A 324 -1.63 -7.21 -5.98
CA ILE A 324 -0.56 -6.42 -6.58
C ILE A 324 -1.09 -5.03 -6.88
N ASN A 325 -0.32 -4.01 -6.54
CA ASN A 325 -0.61 -2.60 -6.80
C ASN A 325 0.57 -2.00 -7.56
N ILE A 326 0.35 -1.65 -8.82
CA ILE A 326 1.33 -1.02 -9.70
C ILE A 326 1.29 0.48 -9.48
N MET A 327 2.42 1.03 -9.07
CA MET A 327 2.61 2.42 -8.73
C MET A 327 3.52 3.12 -9.73
N TYR A 328 3.03 4.22 -10.31
CA TYR A 328 3.79 5.07 -11.22
C TYR A 328 3.57 6.54 -10.88
N ALA A 329 4.65 7.33 -10.85
CA ALA A 329 4.62 8.79 -10.66
C ALA A 329 3.66 9.26 -9.53
N GLY A 330 3.73 8.62 -8.36
CA GLY A 330 2.93 8.99 -7.20
C GLY A 330 1.50 8.42 -7.15
N GLN A 331 1.12 7.55 -8.09
CA GLN A 331 -0.24 7.01 -8.23
C GLN A 331 -0.27 5.50 -8.32
N ILE A 332 -1.33 4.87 -7.82
CA ILE A 332 -1.66 3.48 -8.16
C ILE A 332 -2.39 3.51 -9.50
N ILE A 333 -1.76 2.99 -10.54
CA ILE A 333 -2.28 3.01 -11.91
C ILE A 333 -2.97 1.70 -12.30
N GLU A 334 -2.68 0.61 -11.61
CA GLU A 334 -3.33 -0.67 -11.82
C GLU A 334 -3.22 -1.49 -10.53
N SER A 335 -4.30 -2.13 -10.12
CA SER A 335 -4.34 -2.93 -8.91
C SER A 335 -5.34 -4.05 -9.07
N GLY A 336 -5.04 -5.20 -8.47
CA GLY A 336 -5.84 -6.40 -8.57
C GLY A 336 -5.20 -7.56 -7.83
N THR A 337 -5.78 -8.74 -8.00
CA THR A 337 -5.18 -9.99 -7.52
C THR A 337 -3.90 -10.30 -8.30
N ARG A 338 -3.03 -11.13 -7.71
CA ARG A 338 -1.80 -11.57 -8.37
C ARG A 338 -2.07 -12.16 -9.75
N GLU A 339 -3.08 -13.01 -9.88
CA GLU A 339 -3.50 -13.60 -11.14
C GLU A 339 -3.93 -12.55 -12.17
N GLU A 340 -4.78 -11.60 -11.78
CA GLU A 340 -5.27 -10.54 -12.68
C GLU A 340 -4.13 -9.68 -13.21
N ILE A 341 -3.23 -9.20 -12.33
CA ILE A 341 -2.15 -8.31 -12.76
C ILE A 341 -1.07 -9.03 -13.56
N LEU A 342 -0.72 -10.28 -13.21
CA LEU A 342 0.33 -11.03 -13.93
C LEU A 342 -0.15 -11.68 -15.23
N MET A 343 -1.43 -12.01 -15.35
CA MET A 343 -1.96 -12.76 -16.49
C MET A 343 -2.97 -11.98 -17.33
N HIS A 344 -3.62 -10.95 -16.77
CA HIS A 344 -4.56 -10.08 -17.47
C HIS A 344 -4.22 -8.58 -17.31
N PRO A 345 -2.94 -8.15 -17.34
CA PRO A 345 -2.60 -6.74 -17.15
C PRO A 345 -3.26 -5.88 -18.24
N GLN A 346 -3.76 -4.70 -17.88
CA GLN A 346 -4.42 -3.78 -18.81
C GLN A 346 -3.63 -2.49 -19.03
N HIS A 347 -2.83 -2.03 -18.07
CA HIS A 347 -2.12 -0.78 -18.23
C HIS A 347 -0.83 -0.97 -19.06
N PRO A 348 -0.56 -0.12 -20.08
CA PRO A 348 0.67 -0.23 -20.90
C PRO A 348 1.98 -0.21 -20.10
N TYR A 349 2.05 0.56 -19.01
CA TYR A 349 3.18 0.49 -18.07
C TYR A 349 3.37 -0.91 -17.46
N THR A 350 2.29 -1.57 -17.02
CA THR A 350 2.34 -2.94 -16.49
C THR A 350 2.76 -3.93 -17.56
N TRP A 351 2.34 -3.73 -18.81
CA TRP A 351 2.85 -4.51 -19.94
C TRP A 351 4.37 -4.36 -20.07
N GLY A 352 4.87 -3.12 -20.04
CA GLY A 352 6.29 -2.83 -20.07
C GLY A 352 7.06 -3.48 -18.92
N LEU A 353 6.51 -3.48 -17.70
CA LEU A 353 7.13 -4.14 -16.55
C LEU A 353 7.27 -5.66 -16.75
N ILE A 354 6.23 -6.31 -17.30
CA ILE A 354 6.23 -7.74 -17.61
C ILE A 354 7.21 -8.05 -18.73
N GLU A 355 7.24 -7.23 -19.79
CA GLU A 355 8.16 -7.38 -20.92
C GLU A 355 9.63 -7.18 -20.53
N SER A 356 9.89 -6.39 -19.49
CA SER A 356 11.22 -6.20 -18.93
C SER A 356 11.67 -7.31 -17.97
N MET A 357 10.81 -8.28 -17.67
CA MET A 357 11.20 -9.42 -16.82
C MET A 357 12.18 -10.33 -17.56
N PRO A 358 13.29 -10.73 -16.93
CA PRO A 358 14.23 -11.66 -17.55
C PRO A 358 13.60 -13.05 -17.70
N ASP A 359 13.56 -13.55 -18.94
CA ASP A 359 13.32 -14.96 -19.22
C ASP A 359 14.68 -15.67 -19.36
N TYR A 360 15.07 -16.41 -18.32
CA TYR A 360 16.34 -17.15 -18.32
C TYR A 360 16.43 -18.26 -19.37
N ASN A 361 15.33 -18.57 -20.08
CA ASN A 361 15.31 -19.56 -21.16
C ASN A 361 15.41 -18.92 -22.55
N ASN A 362 15.44 -17.59 -22.64
CA ASN A 362 15.47 -16.85 -23.90
C ASN A 362 16.68 -15.89 -23.93
N ASP A 363 17.50 -16.00 -24.98
CA ASP A 363 18.67 -15.14 -25.20
C ASP A 363 18.32 -13.82 -25.92
N GLU A 364 17.04 -13.54 -26.15
CA GLU A 364 16.58 -12.28 -26.73
C GLU A 364 16.92 -11.08 -25.83
N ARG A 365 17.19 -9.94 -26.48
CA ARG A 365 17.46 -8.69 -25.77
C ARG A 365 16.22 -8.28 -24.98
N LEU A 366 16.40 -8.05 -23.67
CA LEU A 366 15.32 -7.57 -22.80
C LEU A 366 14.71 -6.28 -23.34
N ASN A 367 13.38 -6.26 -23.38
CA ASN A 367 12.63 -5.05 -23.69
C ASN A 367 12.72 -4.10 -22.49
N VAL A 368 12.97 -2.83 -22.76
CA VAL A 368 13.09 -1.79 -21.72
C VAL A 368 12.04 -0.72 -21.99
N ILE A 369 11.35 -0.32 -20.92
CA ILE A 369 10.42 0.82 -20.98
C ILE A 369 11.22 2.09 -21.33
N ARG A 370 10.91 2.71 -22.46
CA ARG A 370 11.64 3.88 -22.97
C ARG A 370 11.47 5.09 -22.05
N GLY A 371 12.45 6.00 -22.12
CA GLY A 371 12.45 7.23 -21.33
C GLY A 371 12.80 7.03 -19.85
N ALA A 372 12.58 8.07 -19.04
CA ALA A 372 12.85 8.05 -17.61
C ALA A 372 11.58 8.43 -16.83
N VAL A 373 11.47 7.99 -15.57
CA VAL A 373 10.41 8.47 -14.66
C VAL A 373 10.47 10.00 -14.59
N PRO A 374 9.32 10.72 -14.67
CA PRO A 374 9.28 12.15 -14.46
C PRO A 374 9.95 12.54 -13.13
N SER A 375 10.98 13.38 -13.21
CA SER A 375 11.74 13.82 -12.03
C SER A 375 10.99 14.84 -11.17
N SER A 376 10.04 15.58 -11.77
CA SER A 376 9.19 16.54 -11.08
C SER A 376 7.72 16.26 -11.41
N LEU A 377 6.96 15.87 -10.39
CA LEU A 377 5.54 15.58 -10.54
C LEU A 377 4.67 16.85 -10.64
N ASN A 378 5.22 18.01 -10.26
CA ASN A 378 4.51 19.30 -10.26
C ASN A 378 4.13 19.78 -11.67
N LYS A 379 4.83 19.30 -12.70
CA LYS A 379 4.70 19.79 -14.10
C LYS A 379 3.99 18.80 -15.02
N ILE A 380 3.50 17.69 -14.48
CA ILE A 380 2.80 16.68 -15.27
C ILE A 380 1.45 17.27 -15.70
N LYS A 381 1.23 17.34 -17.01
CA LYS A 381 -0.07 17.61 -17.62
C LYS A 381 -0.63 16.27 -18.13
N GLY A 382 -1.90 16.00 -17.87
CA GLY A 382 -2.55 14.74 -18.22
C GLY A 382 -2.02 13.52 -17.48
N ASP A 383 -2.03 12.38 -18.17
CA ASP A 383 -1.50 11.11 -17.68
C ASP A 383 0.03 11.14 -17.59
N ALA A 384 0.58 10.77 -16.44
CA ALA A 384 2.02 10.80 -16.19
C ALA A 384 2.81 9.86 -17.11
N PHE A 385 2.21 8.77 -17.57
CA PHE A 385 2.88 7.78 -18.41
C PHE A 385 2.73 8.08 -19.90
N SER A 386 1.86 9.02 -20.31
CA SER A 386 1.59 9.36 -21.72
C SER A 386 2.86 9.54 -22.58
N VAL A 387 3.87 10.24 -22.06
CA VAL A 387 5.14 10.51 -22.77
C VAL A 387 5.99 9.25 -23.02
N ARG A 388 5.78 8.19 -22.25
CA ARG A 388 6.47 6.89 -22.35
C ARG A 388 5.56 5.77 -22.87
N ASN A 389 4.29 6.06 -23.11
CA ASN A 389 3.30 5.10 -23.52
C ASN A 389 3.21 5.05 -25.06
N ASP A 390 3.65 3.95 -25.65
CA ASP A 390 3.53 3.72 -27.10
C ASP A 390 2.06 3.65 -27.58
N PHE A 391 1.12 3.49 -26.65
CA PHE A 391 -0.33 3.45 -26.89
C PHE A 391 -1.06 4.70 -26.36
N ALA A 392 -0.35 5.80 -26.10
CA ALA A 392 -0.98 7.04 -25.60
C ALA A 392 -2.02 7.59 -26.58
N LEU A 393 -3.20 7.94 -26.07
CA LEU A 393 -4.21 8.67 -26.82
C LEU A 393 -3.89 10.17 -26.76
N ALA A 394 -4.38 10.94 -27.74
CA ALA A 394 -4.17 12.39 -27.78
C ALA A 394 -4.66 13.09 -26.50
N LYS A 395 -5.77 12.61 -25.91
CA LYS A 395 -6.31 13.13 -24.65
C LYS A 395 -5.39 12.90 -23.44
N ASP A 396 -4.58 11.84 -23.44
CA ASP A 396 -3.72 11.46 -22.30
C ASP A 396 -2.61 12.48 -22.05
N PHE A 397 -2.27 13.32 -23.03
CA PHE A 397 -1.30 14.41 -22.87
C PHE A 397 -1.88 15.65 -22.18
N GLU A 398 -3.21 15.72 -22.05
CA GLU A 398 -3.91 16.90 -21.54
C GLU A 398 -4.71 16.58 -20.28
N GLU A 399 -5.32 15.41 -20.25
CA GLU A 399 -6.24 14.94 -19.22
C GLU A 399 -5.71 13.67 -18.58
N GLU A 400 -5.96 13.54 -17.28
CA GLU A 400 -5.60 12.34 -16.54
C GLU A 400 -6.68 11.27 -16.72
N SER A 401 -6.27 10.03 -16.96
CA SER A 401 -7.20 8.92 -17.16
C SER A 401 -8.08 8.67 -15.92
N ASP A 402 -9.35 8.32 -16.13
CA ASP A 402 -10.22 7.82 -15.05
C ASP A 402 -9.85 6.40 -14.62
N PHE A 403 -10.46 5.94 -13.52
CA PHE A 403 -10.34 4.56 -13.08
C PHE A 403 -11.40 3.69 -13.76
N TYR A 404 -10.96 2.57 -14.30
CA TYR A 404 -11.77 1.59 -14.99
C TYR A 404 -11.71 0.28 -14.22
N PHE A 405 -12.87 -0.17 -13.75
CA PHE A 405 -12.98 -1.45 -13.07
C PHE A 405 -13.21 -2.53 -14.13
N VAL A 406 -12.20 -3.36 -14.30
CA VAL A 406 -12.30 -4.59 -15.08
C VAL A 406 -13.09 -5.59 -14.25
N SER A 407 -12.77 -5.73 -12.95
CA SER A 407 -13.43 -6.62 -12.00
C SER A 407 -13.70 -5.93 -10.66
N ALA A 408 -14.28 -6.65 -9.69
CA ALA A 408 -14.42 -6.18 -8.32
C ALA A 408 -13.06 -5.90 -7.63
N THR A 409 -11.99 -6.59 -8.04
CA THR A 409 -10.63 -6.41 -7.51
C THR A 409 -9.71 -5.68 -8.46
N HIS A 410 -9.93 -5.80 -9.77
CA HIS A 410 -9.05 -5.28 -10.81
C HIS A 410 -9.52 -3.94 -11.32
N TYR A 411 -8.81 -2.88 -10.94
CA TYR A 411 -9.03 -1.52 -11.43
C TYR A 411 -7.76 -0.94 -12.04
N VAL A 412 -7.96 -0.11 -13.06
CA VAL A 412 -6.89 0.34 -13.96
C VAL A 412 -7.14 1.79 -14.32
N LYS A 413 -6.10 2.61 -14.32
CA LYS A 413 -6.14 4.02 -14.70
C LYS A 413 -5.62 4.17 -16.13
N SER A 414 -6.46 3.88 -17.12
CA SER A 414 -6.06 3.93 -18.53
C SER A 414 -7.21 4.27 -19.47
N SER A 415 -7.03 5.32 -20.26
CA SER A 415 -7.94 5.73 -21.32
C SER A 415 -8.16 4.68 -22.42
N LEU A 416 -7.33 3.63 -22.51
CA LEU A 416 -7.54 2.53 -23.46
C LEU A 416 -8.79 1.70 -23.17
N LEU A 417 -9.28 1.74 -21.92
CA LEU A 417 -10.49 1.04 -21.50
C LEU A 417 -11.77 1.88 -21.67
N ASP A 418 -11.64 3.11 -22.16
CA ASP A 418 -12.77 3.97 -22.51
C ASP A 418 -13.58 3.35 -23.64
N GLN A 419 -14.91 3.50 -23.60
CA GLN A 419 -15.80 3.00 -24.64
C GLN A 419 -15.53 3.62 -26.02
N ASN A 420 -14.95 4.83 -26.05
CA ASN A 420 -14.60 5.57 -27.25
C ASN A 420 -13.14 5.39 -27.66
N ALA A 421 -12.36 4.56 -26.96
CA ALA A 421 -10.97 4.31 -27.32
C ALA A 421 -10.87 3.65 -28.71
N PRO A 422 -9.86 4.02 -29.53
CA PRO A 422 -9.62 3.32 -30.79
C PRO A 422 -9.22 1.88 -30.52
N PHE A 423 -9.41 1.02 -31.52
CA PHE A 423 -8.91 -0.35 -31.45
C PHE A 423 -7.38 -0.35 -31.31
N TYR A 424 -6.89 -1.18 -30.39
CA TYR A 424 -5.46 -1.38 -30.15
C TYR A 424 -5.14 -2.87 -30.01
N GLU A 425 -3.91 -3.23 -30.34
CA GLU A 425 -3.40 -4.59 -30.14
C GLU A 425 -2.26 -4.57 -29.12
N PRO A 426 -2.43 -5.19 -27.94
CA PRO A 426 -1.34 -5.33 -26.98
C PRO A 426 -0.18 -6.14 -27.55
N PRO A 427 1.02 -6.08 -26.95
CA PRO A 427 2.13 -6.93 -27.37
C PRO A 427 1.80 -8.43 -27.30
N LYS A 428 2.43 -9.22 -28.17
CA LYS A 428 2.14 -10.67 -28.30
C LYS A 428 2.26 -11.45 -26.99
N ILE A 429 3.22 -11.09 -26.14
CA ILE A 429 3.39 -11.73 -24.83
C ILE A 429 2.18 -11.47 -23.93
N ILE A 430 1.65 -10.25 -23.95
CA ILE A 430 0.44 -9.85 -23.20
C ILE A 430 -0.79 -10.58 -23.75
N GLN A 431 -0.95 -10.65 -25.08
CA GLN A 431 -2.05 -11.42 -25.69
C GLN A 431 -2.00 -12.91 -25.28
N ASN A 432 -0.81 -13.50 -25.23
CA ASN A 432 -0.62 -14.88 -24.77
C ASN A 432 -0.96 -15.05 -23.29
N LEU A 433 -0.59 -14.09 -22.44
CA LEU A 433 -0.95 -14.09 -21.02
C LEU A 433 -2.47 -14.02 -20.87
N TRP A 434 -3.15 -13.11 -21.58
CA TRP A 434 -4.60 -12.98 -21.57
C TRP A 434 -5.28 -14.29 -21.99
N LYS A 435 -4.81 -14.90 -23.08
CA LYS A 435 -5.33 -16.21 -23.53
C LYS A 435 -5.14 -17.29 -22.46
N ARG A 436 -3.99 -17.34 -21.79
CA ARG A 436 -3.74 -18.28 -20.69
C ARG A 436 -4.61 -17.99 -19.47
N TYR A 437 -4.85 -16.73 -19.15
CA TYR A 437 -5.75 -16.30 -18.09
C TYR A 437 -7.16 -16.83 -18.33
N PHE A 438 -7.75 -16.50 -19.48
CA PHE A 438 -9.10 -16.94 -19.82
C PHE A 438 -9.20 -18.46 -19.93
N ASN A 439 -8.21 -19.15 -20.51
CA ASN A 439 -8.19 -20.62 -20.53
C ASN A 439 -8.12 -21.25 -19.13
N ARG A 440 -7.42 -20.61 -18.17
CA ARG A 440 -7.35 -21.09 -16.78
C ARG A 440 -8.70 -20.92 -16.08
N LEU A 441 -9.30 -19.75 -16.22
CA LEU A 441 -10.67 -19.51 -15.74
C LEU A 441 -11.62 -20.54 -16.36
N GLU A 442 -11.48 -20.79 -17.66
CA GLU A 442 -12.31 -21.73 -18.41
C GLU A 442 -12.26 -23.16 -17.84
N LYS A 443 -11.06 -23.62 -17.46
CA LYS A 443 -10.84 -24.95 -16.88
C LYS A 443 -11.27 -25.05 -15.43
N ALA A 444 -11.10 -23.97 -14.66
CA ALA A 444 -11.38 -23.97 -13.23
C ALA A 444 -12.89 -23.90 -12.92
N HIS A 445 -13.69 -23.27 -13.78
CA HIS A 445 -15.05 -22.84 -13.38
C HIS A 445 -16.22 -23.18 -14.38
N ASN A 446 -15.99 -23.86 -15.53
CA ASN A 446 -16.92 -24.05 -16.71
C ASN A 446 -17.59 -22.79 -17.32
N TYR A 447 -17.77 -22.64 -18.65
CA TYR A 447 -18.25 -21.44 -19.43
C TYR A 447 -19.30 -20.41 -18.87
N ASN A 448 -19.97 -20.62 -17.74
CA ASN A 448 -20.96 -19.72 -17.11
C ASN A 448 -20.33 -18.73 -16.13
N TYR A 449 -20.03 -17.53 -16.62
CA TYR A 449 -18.88 -16.74 -16.18
C TYR A 449 -19.17 -15.24 -16.05
N PHE A 450 -19.93 -14.77 -15.05
CA PHE A 450 -20.12 -13.33 -14.79
C PHE A 450 -20.32 -13.06 -13.31
N VAL A 451 -19.87 -11.90 -12.81
CA VAL A 451 -20.39 -11.33 -11.54
C VAL A 451 -21.91 -11.45 -11.59
N ASP A 452 -22.53 -11.99 -10.54
CA ASP A 452 -23.99 -12.14 -10.54
C ASP A 452 -24.64 -10.79 -10.83
N GLN A 453 -25.77 -10.82 -11.53
CA GLN A 453 -26.41 -9.59 -12.00
C GLN A 453 -26.72 -8.64 -10.83
N ALA A 454 -26.97 -9.17 -9.63
CA ALA A 454 -27.23 -8.36 -8.45
C ALA A 454 -25.99 -7.58 -7.98
N THR A 455 -24.83 -8.24 -7.90
CA THR A 455 -23.55 -7.65 -7.50
C THR A 455 -23.08 -6.66 -8.55
N TYR A 456 -23.17 -7.00 -9.84
CA TYR A 456 -22.84 -6.06 -10.92
C TYR A 456 -23.70 -4.79 -10.85
N GLN A 457 -25.01 -4.94 -10.65
CA GLN A 457 -25.90 -3.79 -10.50
C GLN A 457 -25.60 -3.00 -9.23
N SER A 458 -25.28 -3.66 -8.12
CA SER A 458 -24.86 -3.00 -6.87
C SER A 458 -23.58 -2.17 -7.06
N ASP A 459 -22.57 -2.74 -7.70
CA ASP A 459 -21.31 -2.04 -7.98
C ASP A 459 -21.52 -0.87 -8.96
N LEU A 460 -22.33 -1.08 -10.01
CA LEU A 460 -22.70 -0.05 -10.97
C LEU A 460 -23.48 1.09 -10.31
N GLU A 461 -24.43 0.79 -9.42
CA GLU A 461 -25.15 1.81 -8.64
C GLU A 461 -24.20 2.58 -7.71
N SER A 462 -23.31 1.87 -7.01
CA SER A 462 -22.32 2.47 -6.11
C SER A 462 -21.40 3.45 -6.86
N ILE A 463 -20.88 3.02 -8.01
CA ILE A 463 -20.00 3.84 -8.86
C ILE A 463 -20.79 5.00 -9.50
N SER A 464 -22.04 4.77 -9.92
CA SER A 464 -22.88 5.83 -10.49
C SER A 464 -23.18 6.94 -9.48
N LYS A 465 -23.51 6.58 -8.23
CA LYS A 465 -23.68 7.54 -7.12
C LYS A 465 -22.39 8.34 -6.87
N HIS A 466 -21.25 7.66 -6.90
CA HIS A 466 -19.95 8.32 -6.76
C HIS A 466 -19.68 9.32 -7.90
N ASN A 467 -19.92 8.92 -9.15
CA ASN A 467 -19.70 9.77 -10.31
C ASN A 467 -20.65 10.98 -10.33
N GLN A 468 -21.92 10.80 -9.93
CA GLN A 468 -22.87 11.90 -9.75
C GLN A 468 -22.36 12.93 -8.72
N HIS A 469 -21.90 12.46 -7.56
CA HIS A 469 -21.32 13.35 -6.55
C HIS A 469 -20.09 14.11 -7.06
N ILE A 470 -19.23 13.48 -7.87
CA ILE A 470 -18.09 14.16 -8.48
C ILE A 470 -18.55 15.25 -9.46
N LEU A 471 -19.51 14.94 -10.33
CA LEU A 471 -20.05 15.91 -11.29
C LEU A 471 -20.68 17.12 -10.58
N GLU A 472 -21.49 16.90 -9.55
CA GLU A 472 -22.05 17.97 -8.71
C GLU A 472 -20.96 18.81 -8.04
N SER A 473 -19.88 18.17 -7.56
CA SER A 473 -18.77 18.88 -6.94
C SER A 473 -18.00 19.76 -7.94
N ASN A 474 -17.87 19.32 -9.19
CA ASN A 474 -17.23 20.10 -10.25
C ASN A 474 -18.09 21.30 -10.68
N ILE A 475 -19.40 21.10 -10.85
CA ILE A 475 -20.35 22.18 -11.21
C ILE A 475 -20.36 23.27 -10.12
N ASN A 476 -20.44 22.89 -8.84
CA ASN A 476 -20.40 23.86 -7.75
C ASN A 476 -19.08 24.64 -7.72
N GLN A 477 -17.96 23.98 -8.02
CA GLN A 477 -16.65 24.62 -8.09
C GLN A 477 -16.46 25.55 -9.29
N GLU A 478 -17.22 25.38 -10.37
CA GLU A 478 -17.25 26.31 -11.51
C GLU A 478 -18.19 27.49 -11.24
N SER A 479 -19.32 27.27 -10.56
CA SER A 479 -20.27 28.34 -10.20
C SER A 479 -19.75 29.33 -9.13
N GLU A 480 -18.76 28.95 -8.32
CA GLU A 480 -18.07 29.88 -7.41
C GLU A 480 -17.01 30.75 -8.12
N GLN A 481 -16.77 30.52 -9.42
CA GLN A 481 -15.80 31.26 -10.24
C GLN A 481 -16.44 32.29 -11.18
N GLU A 482 -17.77 32.26 -11.36
CA GLU A 482 -18.58 33.31 -12.01
C GLU A 482 -19.11 34.32 -10.98
#